data_AF-A0A3D5Q0C1-F1
#
_entry.id   AF-A0A3D5Q0C1-F1
#
_cell.length_a   1.000
_cell.length_b   1.000
_cell.length_c   1.000
_cell.angle_alpha   90.00
_cell.angle_beta   90.00
_cell.angle_gamma   90.00
#
_symmetry.space_group_name_H-M   'P 1'
#
loop_
_entity.id
_entity.type
_entity.pdbx_description
1 polymer ?
#
loop_
_entity_poly.entity_id
_entity_poly.type
_entity_poly.pdbx_seq_one_letter_code
_entity_poly.pdbx_strand_id
1 'polypeptide(L)' 'TDLVLTVTEMLRKKGVVGKFVEFYGDGLKDMPVADRATIANMAPEYGATCGFFPVDEQTISYMRLTGRDDELLELVEAYA' A
#
# COMPACT_ATOMS: atom_id res chain seq x y z
N THR A 1 14.53 1.35 -0.77
CA THR A 1 14.67 1.40 0.71
C THR A 1 14.56 2.81 1.28
N ASP A 2 15.13 3.83 0.65
CA ASP A 2 15.14 5.20 1.19
C ASP A 2 13.75 5.85 1.38
N LEU A 3 12.81 5.57 0.46
CA LEU A 3 11.44 6.07 0.56
C LEU A 3 10.71 5.52 1.80
N VAL A 4 10.80 4.22 2.04
CA VAL A 4 10.10 3.54 3.14
C VAL A 4 10.53 4.10 4.49
N LEU A 5 11.84 4.24 4.70
CA LEU A 5 12.39 4.78 5.94
C LEU A 5 11.97 6.24 6.15
N THR A 6 11.94 7.03 5.08
CA THR A 6 11.50 8.43 5.11
C THR A 6 10.02 8.52 5.52
N VAL A 7 9.15 7.73 4.90
CA VAL A 7 7.71 7.69 5.22
C VAL A 7 7.48 7.26 6.67
N THR A 8 8.16 6.21 7.13
CA THR A 8 8.08 5.75 8.52
C THR A 8 8.51 6.83 9.50
N GLU A 9 9.62 7.53 9.24
CA GLU A 9 10.11 8.57 10.14
C GLU A 9 9.15 9.78 10.19
N MET A 10 8.58 10.17 9.04
CA MET A 10 7.57 11.23 8.95
C MET A 10 6.29 10.88 9.73
N LEU A 11 5.77 9.67 9.56
CA LEU A 11 4.55 9.23 10.25
C LEU A 11 4.75 9.07 11.76
N ARG A 12 5.94 8.59 12.17
CA ARG A 12 6.31 8.54 13.58
C ARG A 12 6.32 9.93 14.22
N LYS A 13 6.92 10.93 13.55
CA LYS A 13 6.90 12.33 14.00
C LYS A 13 5.48 12.91 14.04
N LYS A 14 4.60 12.49 13.13
CA LYS A 14 3.21 12.94 13.06
C LYS A 14 2.35 12.43 14.23
N GLY A 15 2.67 11.29 14.82
CA GLY A 15 1.95 10.72 15.97
C GLY A 15 0.63 10.05 15.59
N VAL A 16 0.72 8.94 14.85
CA VAL A 16 -0.44 8.19 14.32
C VAL A 16 -0.80 6.95 15.16
N VAL A 17 -0.44 6.95 16.46
CA VAL A 17 -0.62 5.80 17.35
C VAL A 17 -2.09 5.35 17.41
N GLY A 18 -2.36 4.09 17.12
CA GLY A 18 -3.70 3.48 17.19
C GLY A 18 -4.68 3.98 16.14
N LYS A 19 -4.20 4.61 15.05
CA LYS A 19 -5.01 5.13 13.95
C LYS A 19 -4.81 4.32 12.69
N PHE A 20 -5.75 4.45 11.77
CA PHE A 20 -5.60 3.96 10.39
C PHE A 20 -4.87 5.03 9.59
N VAL A 21 -3.88 4.62 8.80
CA VAL A 21 -3.16 5.49 7.87
C VAL A 21 -3.47 5.01 6.45
N GLU A 22 -4.16 5.83 5.68
CA GLU A 22 -4.46 5.58 4.28
C GLU A 22 -3.54 6.41 3.38
N PHE A 23 -2.94 5.77 2.38
CA PHE A 23 -2.05 6.40 1.41
C PHE A 23 -2.82 6.71 0.12
N TYR A 24 -2.69 7.95 -0.37
CA TYR A 24 -3.34 8.43 -1.59
C TYR A 24 -2.49 9.47 -2.32
N GLY A 25 -2.87 9.81 -3.54
CA GLY A 25 -2.23 10.83 -4.37
C GLY A 25 -1.45 10.26 -5.56
N ASP A 26 -1.02 11.15 -6.46
CA ASP A 26 -0.43 10.75 -7.76
C ASP A 26 0.84 9.90 -7.62
N GLY A 27 1.58 10.03 -6.53
CA GLY A 27 2.78 9.23 -6.26
C GLY A 27 2.52 7.73 -6.10
N LEU A 28 1.27 7.29 -5.91
CA LEU A 28 0.93 5.88 -5.86
C LEU A 28 0.93 5.22 -7.25
N LYS A 29 0.58 5.96 -8.32
CA LYS A 29 0.39 5.40 -9.67
C LYS A 29 1.60 4.62 -10.18
N ASP A 30 2.80 5.12 -9.86
CA ASP A 30 4.07 4.52 -10.28
C ASP A 30 4.72 3.67 -9.18
N MET A 31 4.11 3.58 -7.99
CA MET A 31 4.68 2.86 -6.85
C MET A 31 4.38 1.36 -6.93
N PRO A 32 5.41 0.49 -7.03
CA PRO A 32 5.21 -0.95 -7.06
C PRO A 32 4.54 -1.49 -5.79
N VAL A 33 3.72 -2.53 -5.93
CA VAL A 33 3.04 -3.18 -4.79
C VAL A 33 4.02 -3.68 -3.72
N ALA A 34 5.22 -4.10 -4.11
CA ALA A 34 6.26 -4.53 -3.15
C ALA A 34 6.69 -3.39 -2.20
N ASP A 35 6.83 -2.17 -2.70
CA ASP A 35 7.18 -1.00 -1.88
C ASP A 35 6.02 -0.61 -0.96
N ARG A 36 4.78 -0.64 -1.49
CA ARG A 36 3.56 -0.43 -0.69
C ARG A 36 3.46 -1.43 0.46
N ALA A 37 3.67 -2.72 0.16
CA ALA A 37 3.66 -3.78 1.15
C ALA A 37 4.75 -3.58 2.21
N THR A 38 5.93 -3.09 1.82
CA THR A 38 7.00 -2.77 2.76
C THR A 38 6.61 -1.62 3.70
N ILE A 39 6.01 -0.54 3.18
CA ILE A 39 5.52 0.58 4.00
C ILE A 39 4.39 0.15 4.93
N ALA A 40 3.44 -0.65 4.42
CA ALA A 40 2.33 -1.17 5.22
C ALA A 40 2.81 -2.11 6.33
N ASN A 41 3.79 -2.97 6.05
CA ASN A 41 4.40 -3.86 7.04
C ASN A 41 5.15 -3.10 8.14
N MET A 42 5.60 -1.87 7.87
CA MET A 42 6.22 -1.00 8.87
C MET A 42 5.21 -0.23 9.76
N ALA A 43 3.92 -0.56 9.71
CA ALA A 43 2.91 0.08 10.57
C ALA A 43 3.24 0.09 12.07
N PRO A 44 3.76 -1.02 12.66
CA PRO A 44 4.21 -1.01 14.06
C PRO A 44 5.29 0.05 14.35
N GLU A 45 6.18 0.34 13.41
CA GLU A 45 7.33 1.24 13.56
C GLU A 45 6.93 2.72 13.61
N TYR A 46 5.81 3.10 12.98
CA TYR A 46 5.21 4.44 13.09
C TYR A 46 3.97 4.50 13.99
N GLY A 47 3.57 3.37 14.58
CA GLY A 47 2.54 3.25 15.61
C GLY A 47 1.10 3.12 15.09
N ALA A 48 0.88 3.07 13.77
CA ALA A 48 -0.46 2.92 13.22
C ALA A 48 -1.01 1.50 13.49
N THR A 49 -2.33 1.38 13.52
CA THR A 49 -3.01 0.08 13.55
C THR A 49 -2.86 -0.64 12.23
N CYS A 50 -2.90 0.10 11.12
CA CYS A 50 -2.66 -0.42 9.77
C CYS A 50 -2.20 0.69 8.82
N GLY A 51 -1.43 0.30 7.80
CA GLY A 51 -1.14 1.11 6.62
C GLY A 51 -1.94 0.57 5.44
N PHE A 52 -2.87 1.37 4.91
CA PHE A 52 -3.80 0.96 3.86
C PHE A 52 -3.44 1.62 2.53
N PHE A 53 -3.27 0.80 1.50
CA PHE A 53 -3.14 1.23 0.12
C PHE A 53 -4.37 0.74 -0.65
N PRO A 54 -5.16 1.64 -1.26
CA PRO A 54 -6.30 1.25 -2.08
C PRO A 54 -5.90 0.33 -3.24
N VAL A 55 -6.85 -0.49 -3.69
CA VAL A 55 -6.70 -1.29 -4.92
C VAL A 55 -6.68 -0.32 -6.10
N ASP A 56 -5.75 -0.56 -7.02
CA ASP A 56 -5.56 0.23 -8.25
C ASP A 56 -4.92 -0.64 -9.35
N GLU A 57 -4.62 -0.03 -10.49
CA GLU A 57 -4.03 -0.72 -11.65
C GLU A 57 -2.71 -1.44 -11.33
N GLN A 58 -1.87 -0.91 -10.43
CA GLN A 58 -0.65 -1.58 -9.99
C GLN A 58 -0.97 -2.85 -9.20
N THR A 59 -2.03 -2.80 -8.38
CA THR A 59 -2.52 -3.96 -7.64
C THR A 59 -3.00 -5.06 -8.58
N ILE A 60 -3.82 -4.72 -9.58
CA ILE A 60 -4.28 -5.68 -10.59
C ILE A 60 -3.12 -6.24 -11.40
N SER A 61 -2.20 -5.39 -11.86
CA SER A 61 -1.01 -5.79 -12.61
C SER A 61 -0.15 -6.77 -11.81
N TYR A 62 0.02 -6.52 -10.50
CA TYR A 62 0.75 -7.42 -9.61
C TYR A 62 0.01 -8.75 -9.40
N MET A 63 -1.31 -8.74 -9.26
CA MET A 63 -2.10 -9.98 -9.18
C MET A 63 -1.96 -10.83 -10.44
N ARG A 64 -2.03 -10.21 -11.63
CA ARG A 64 -1.78 -10.88 -12.90
C ARG A 64 -0.36 -11.46 -12.96
N LEU A 65 0.66 -10.66 -12.62
CA LEU A 65 2.06 -11.08 -12.61
C LEU A 65 2.30 -12.30 -11.70
N THR A 66 1.58 -12.36 -10.58
CA THR A 66 1.71 -13.42 -9.59
C THR A 66 0.74 -14.59 -9.82
N GLY A 67 0.18 -14.69 -11.04
CA GLY A 67 -0.53 -15.87 -11.53
C GLY A 67 -1.96 -16.02 -11.02
N ARG A 68 -2.65 -14.92 -10.69
CA ARG A 68 -4.09 -14.97 -10.40
C ARG A 68 -4.87 -15.10 -11.72
N ASP A 69 -5.97 -15.86 -11.69
CA ASP A 69 -6.82 -16.13 -12.86
C ASP A 69 -7.52 -14.86 -13.37
N ASP A 70 -7.74 -14.77 -14.68
CA ASP A 70 -8.37 -13.60 -15.31
C ASP A 70 -9.79 -13.34 -14.77
N GLU A 71 -10.59 -14.39 -14.51
CA GLU A 71 -11.93 -14.25 -13.91
C GLU A 71 -11.88 -13.57 -12.53
N LEU A 72 -10.84 -13.83 -11.74
CA LEU A 72 -10.65 -13.18 -10.45
C LEU A 72 -10.22 -11.72 -10.62
N LEU A 73 -9.37 -11.42 -11.60
CA LEU A 73 -8.95 -10.04 -11.88
C LEU A 73 -10.14 -9.18 -12.31
N GLU A 74 -10.98 -9.68 -13.22
CA GLU A 74 -12.21 -9.02 -13.65
C GLU A 74 -13.17 -8.77 -12.48
N LEU A 75 -13.33 -9.76 -11.60
CA LEU A 75 -14.13 -9.60 -10.39
C LEU A 75 -13.59 -8.49 -9.48
N VAL A 76 -12.27 -8.45 -9.27
CA VAL A 76 -11.65 -7.43 -8.41
C VAL A 76 -11.79 -6.04 -9.04
N GLU A 77 -11.56 -5.89 -10.34
CA GLU A 77 -11.74 -4.62 -11.06
C GLU A 77 -13.18 -4.11 -11.02
N ALA A 78 -14.17 -5.01 -11.09
CA ALA A 78 -15.57 -4.62 -11.08
C ALA A 78 -16.10 -4.18 -9.70
N TYR A 79 -15.45 -4.57 -8.61
CA TYR A 79 -15.92 -4.33 -7.23
C TYR A 79 -15.02 -3.40 -6.39
N ALA A 80 -13.81 -3.09 -6.86
CA ALA A 80 -12.87 -2.15 -6.22
C ALA A 80 -13.31 -0.69 -6.43
#